data_AF-A0A522VGL8-F1
#
_entry.id   AF-A0A522VGL8-F1
#
_cell.length_a   1.000
_cell.length_b   1.000
_cell.length_c   1.000
_cell.angle_alpha   90.00
_cell.angle_beta   90.00
_cell.angle_gamma   90.00
#
_symmetry.space_group_name_H-M   'P 1'
#
loop_
_entity.id
_entity.type
_entity.pdbx_description
1 polymer ?
#
loop_
_entity_poly.entity_id
_entity_poly.type
_entity_poly.pdbx_seq_one_letter_code
_entity_poly.pdbx_strand_id
1 'polypeptide(L)'
;MSPDPVKPGANLNLTATVQNQGPAVAGGVVLRFYLPPVAASFVSATTGCQYGGGLSVVCAVGELAANATATRTIVLRVNKAGGLSVAVFARSNQTDAQPDDNLARAVTAIKR
;
A
#
# COMPACT_ATOMS: atom_id res chain seq x y z
N MET A 1 -8.37 -11.35 1.60
CA MET A 1 -8.03 -11.13 0.18
C MET A 1 -9.28 -10.61 -0.50
N SER A 2 -9.23 -9.47 -1.19
CA SER A 2 -10.36 -8.98 -1.98
C SER A 2 -10.53 -9.87 -3.22
N PRO A 3 -11.76 -10.16 -3.69
CA PRO A 3 -11.95 -11.04 -4.84
C PRO A 3 -11.34 -10.44 -6.12
N ASP A 4 -10.60 -11.26 -6.86
CA ASP A 4 -10.16 -10.99 -8.24
C ASP A 4 -11.00 -11.87 -9.19
N PRO A 5 -11.77 -11.32 -10.14
CA PRO A 5 -11.86 -9.91 -10.48
C PRO A 5 -12.83 -9.10 -9.61
N VAL A 6 -12.50 -7.82 -9.39
CA VAL A 6 -13.38 -6.86 -8.72
C VAL A 6 -14.39 -6.31 -9.74
N LYS A 7 -15.61 -6.00 -9.31
CA LYS A 7 -16.61 -5.35 -10.18
C LYS A 7 -16.57 -3.83 -10.04
N PRO A 8 -16.86 -3.05 -11.10
CA PRO A 8 -17.16 -1.63 -10.95
C PRO A 8 -18.27 -1.44 -9.92
N GLY A 9 -18.11 -0.46 -9.04
CA GLY A 9 -19.02 -0.28 -7.93
C GLY A 9 -18.83 -1.32 -6.82
N ALA A 10 -17.66 -1.94 -6.67
CA ALA A 10 -17.25 -2.64 -5.46
C ALA A 10 -16.11 -1.89 -4.74
N ASN A 11 -15.95 -2.17 -3.44
CA ASN A 11 -14.80 -1.71 -2.68
C ASN A 11 -13.68 -2.75 -2.82
N LEU A 12 -12.48 -2.27 -3.10
CA LEU A 12 -11.25 -3.04 -3.12
C LEU A 12 -10.45 -2.70 -1.85
N ASN A 13 -10.17 -3.73 -1.07
CA ASN A 13 -9.31 -3.62 0.11
C ASN A 13 -7.88 -4.03 -0.27
N LEU A 14 -6.95 -3.09 -0.13
CA LEU A 14 -5.52 -3.29 -0.38
C LEU A 14 -4.79 -3.27 0.96
N THR A 15 -4.15 -4.38 1.30
CA THR A 15 -3.35 -4.51 2.52
C THR A 15 -1.88 -4.64 2.14
N ALA A 16 -1.04 -3.80 2.74
CA ALA A 16 0.40 -3.94 2.67
C ALA A 16 0.95 -4.34 4.04
N THR A 17 1.90 -5.26 4.02
CA THR A 17 2.68 -5.68 5.19
C THR A 17 4.11 -5.25 4.97
N VAL A 18 4.70 -4.58 5.96
CA VAL A 18 6.13 -4.26 6.00
C VAL A 18 6.76 -5.02 7.14
N GLN A 19 7.96 -5.56 6.92
CA GLN A 19 8.76 -6.24 7.92
C GLN A 19 10.13 -5.60 7.98
N ASN A 20 10.65 -5.35 9.18
CA ASN A 20 12.05 -5.00 9.34
C ASN A 20 12.88 -6.30 9.39
N GLN A 21 13.56 -6.64 8.30
CA GLN A 21 14.40 -7.86 8.22
C GLN A 21 15.83 -7.62 8.70
N GLY A 22 16.17 -6.38 9.08
CA GLY A 22 17.47 -6.02 9.62
C GLY A 22 17.63 -6.40 11.10
N PRO A 23 18.88 -6.47 11.60
CA PRO A 23 19.17 -6.79 12.99
C PRO A 23 18.92 -5.61 13.96
N ALA A 24 18.76 -4.40 13.45
CA ALA A 24 18.58 -3.17 14.22
C ALA A 24 17.15 -2.61 14.10
N VAL A 25 16.78 -1.67 14.96
CA VAL A 25 15.50 -0.95 14.89
C VAL A 25 15.46 -0.05 13.65
N ALA A 26 14.38 -0.13 12.86
CA ALA A 26 14.09 0.78 11.77
C ALA A 26 13.19 1.91 12.28
N GLY A 27 13.64 3.16 12.14
CA GLY A 27 12.92 4.36 12.57
C GLY A 27 12.37 5.15 11.40
N GLY A 28 11.31 5.92 11.65
CA GLY A 28 10.70 6.77 10.62
C GLY A 28 10.15 6.00 9.42
N VAL A 29 9.71 4.76 9.64
CA VAL A 29 9.19 3.88 8.58
C VAL A 29 7.92 4.49 7.99
N VAL A 30 7.89 4.58 6.66
CA VAL A 30 6.76 5.11 5.89
C VAL A 30 6.46 4.19 4.72
N LEU A 31 5.18 3.87 4.52
CA LEU A 31 4.67 3.20 3.34
C LEU A 31 3.99 4.21 2.42
N ARG A 32 4.31 4.18 1.13
CA ARG A 32 3.66 5.00 0.10
C ARG A 32 2.96 4.11 -0.91
N PHE A 33 1.64 4.20 -0.96
CA PHE A 33 0.80 3.56 -1.96
C PHE A 33 0.66 4.48 -3.16
N TYR A 34 0.88 3.95 -4.35
CA TYR A 34 0.63 4.62 -5.63
C TYR A 34 -0.66 4.06 -6.23
N LEU A 35 -1.67 4.92 -6.34
CA LEU A 35 -2.99 4.58 -6.84
C LEU A 35 -3.04 4.73 -8.37
N PRO A 36 -3.89 3.96 -9.06
CA PRO A 36 -4.05 4.07 -10.50
C PRO A 36 -4.91 5.29 -10.88
N PRO A 37 -4.61 5.99 -11.99
CA PRO A 37 -5.19 7.30 -12.32
C PRO A 37 -6.71 7.37 -12.46
N VAL A 38 -7.34 6.30 -12.91
CA VAL A 38 -8.69 6.38 -13.52
C VAL A 38 -9.62 5.23 -13.15
N ALA A 39 -9.11 4.19 -12.49
CA ALA A 39 -9.89 2.97 -12.25
C ALA A 39 -10.53 2.92 -10.86
N ALA A 40 -10.09 3.75 -9.90
CA ALA A 40 -10.65 3.76 -8.56
C ALA A 40 -10.55 5.12 -7.85
N SER A 41 -11.47 5.36 -6.92
CA SER A 41 -11.47 6.52 -6.01
C SER A 41 -11.08 6.09 -4.60
N PHE A 42 -10.39 6.95 -3.85
CA PHE A 42 -10.08 6.70 -2.45
C PHE A 42 -11.37 6.70 -1.59
N VAL A 43 -11.50 5.74 -0.68
CA VAL A 43 -12.62 5.66 0.28
C VAL A 43 -12.14 5.90 1.70
N SER A 44 -11.16 5.10 2.15
CA SER A 44 -10.63 5.17 3.51
C SER A 44 -9.25 4.53 3.60
N ALA A 45 -8.57 4.79 4.72
CA ALA A 45 -7.33 4.12 5.06
C ALA A 45 -7.24 3.93 6.58
N THR A 46 -6.39 2.99 7.01
CA THR A 46 -6.08 2.76 8.42
C THR A 46 -5.44 4.00 9.06
N THR A 47 -5.57 4.14 10.38
CA THR A 47 -4.93 5.21 11.17
C THR A 47 -3.43 5.33 10.86
N GLY A 48 -2.94 6.56 10.75
CA GLY A 48 -1.57 6.86 10.34
C GLY A 48 -1.38 6.93 8.82
N CYS A 49 -2.39 6.60 8.02
CA CYS A 49 -2.43 6.86 6.58
C CYS A 49 -3.13 8.17 6.26
N GLN A 50 -2.51 8.96 5.39
CA GLN A 50 -3.03 10.22 4.87
C GLN A 50 -3.11 10.14 3.36
N TYR A 51 -4.29 10.44 2.80
CA TYR A 51 -4.45 10.59 1.37
C TYR A 51 -3.82 11.92 0.94
N GLY A 52 -2.75 11.85 0.13
CA GLY A 52 -1.98 13.04 -0.28
C GLY A 52 -2.61 13.81 -1.44
N GLY A 53 -3.81 13.42 -1.88
CA GLY A 53 -4.41 13.90 -3.12
C GLY A 53 -3.86 13.19 -4.35
N GLY A 54 -4.62 13.25 -5.45
CA GLY A 54 -4.28 12.58 -6.71
C GLY A 54 -4.16 11.07 -6.53
N LEU A 55 -2.94 10.56 -6.75
CA LEU A 55 -2.67 9.12 -6.90
C LEU A 55 -1.77 8.55 -5.82
N SER A 56 -1.80 9.11 -4.60
CA SER A 56 -0.96 8.59 -3.53
C SER A 56 -1.61 8.61 -2.14
N VAL A 57 -1.34 7.55 -1.36
CA VAL A 57 -1.63 7.47 0.08
C VAL A 57 -0.31 7.22 0.81
N VAL A 58 -0.02 8.03 1.83
CA VAL A 58 1.21 7.92 2.62
C VAL A 58 0.84 7.49 4.03
N CYS A 59 1.42 6.37 4.48
CA CYS A 59 1.17 5.78 5.78
C CYS A 59 2.42 5.82 6.65
N ALA A 60 2.33 6.55 7.76
CA ALA A 60 3.33 6.49 8.82
C ALA A 60 3.21 5.16 9.56
N VAL A 61 4.33 4.45 9.66
CA VAL A 61 4.49 3.26 10.50
C VAL A 61 5.21 3.63 11.79
N GLY A 62 6.20 4.52 11.72
CA GLY A 62 6.95 4.98 12.89
C GLY A 62 8.18 4.10 13.10
N GLU A 63 8.38 3.59 14.32
CA GLU A 63 9.47 2.66 14.61
C GLU A 63 9.03 1.21 14.43
N LEU A 64 9.93 0.38 13.92
CA LEU A 64 9.73 -1.05 13.70
C LEU A 64 10.96 -1.79 14.22
N ALA A 65 10.80 -2.52 15.33
CA ALA A 65 11.87 -3.33 15.92
C ALA A 65 12.39 -4.41 14.95
N ALA A 66 13.58 -4.95 15.20
CA ALA A 66 14.15 -6.03 14.39
C ALA A 66 13.17 -7.22 14.31
N ASN A 67 12.94 -7.74 13.10
CA ASN A 67 11.99 -8.79 12.75
C ASN A 67 10.50 -8.47 12.99
N ALA A 68 10.15 -7.27 13.46
CA ALA A 68 8.76 -6.88 13.65
C ALA A 68 8.06 -6.58 12.32
N THR A 69 6.73 -6.75 12.31
CA THR A 69 5.87 -6.46 11.16
C THR A 69 4.83 -5.40 11.50
N ALA A 70 4.46 -4.62 10.48
CA ALA A 70 3.35 -3.69 10.55
C ALA A 70 2.49 -3.81 9.30
N THR A 71 1.18 -3.62 9.46
CA THR A 71 0.22 -3.68 8.36
C THR A 71 -0.51 -2.36 8.20
N ARG A 72 -0.80 -2.00 6.94
CA ARG A 72 -1.62 -0.84 6.57
C ARG A 72 -2.61 -1.27 5.51
N THR A 73 -3.85 -0.79 5.63
CA THR A 73 -4.92 -1.10 4.69
C THR A 73 -5.49 0.19 4.12
N ILE A 74 -5.67 0.21 2.80
CA ILE A 74 -6.39 1.27 2.09
C ILE A 74 -7.60 0.65 1.38
N VAL A 75 -8.68 1.39 1.31
CA VAL A 75 -9.92 1.00 0.63
C VAL A 75 -10.14 1.94 -0.55
N LEU A 76 -10.29 1.35 -1.73
CA LEU A 76 -10.60 2.06 -2.95
C LEU A 76 -11.97 1.65 -3.49
N ARG A 77 -12.71 2.58 -4.05
CA ARG A 77 -13.96 2.35 -4.78
C ARG A 77 -13.63 2.15 -6.25
N VAL A 78 -13.92 0.99 -6.81
CA VAL A 78 -13.66 0.74 -8.23
C VAL A 78 -14.71 1.43 -9.10
N ASN A 79 -14.27 2.23 -10.07
CA ASN A 79 -15.16 3.05 -10.91
C ASN A 79 -15.36 2.48 -12.32
N LYS A 80 -14.35 1.80 -12.88
CA LYS A 80 -14.37 1.34 -14.27
C LYS A 80 -13.69 -0.02 -14.41
N ALA A 81 -14.22 -0.85 -15.31
CA ALA A 81 -13.58 -2.09 -15.73
C ALA A 81 -12.22 -1.83 -16.40
N GLY A 82 -11.27 -2.76 -16.21
CA GLY A 82 -9.89 -2.60 -16.66
C GLY A 82 -8.88 -3.26 -15.73
N GLY A 83 -7.59 -3.09 -16.02
CA GLY A 83 -6.52 -3.52 -15.13
C GLY A 83 -6.29 -2.49 -14.03
N LEU A 84 -6.21 -2.95 -12.78
CA LEU A 84 -5.79 -2.15 -11.65
C LEU A 84 -4.39 -2.59 -11.24
N SER A 85 -3.43 -1.67 -11.24
CA SER A 85 -2.09 -1.90 -10.71
C SER A 85 -1.84 -0.92 -9.58
N VAL A 86 -1.43 -1.45 -8.43
CA VAL A 86 -1.04 -0.67 -7.25
C VAL A 86 0.39 -1.04 -6.90
N ALA A 87 1.21 -0.03 -6.65
CA ALA A 87 2.55 -0.21 -6.11
C ALA A 87 2.60 0.35 -4.68
N VAL A 88 3.36 -0.32 -3.82
CA VAL A 88 3.68 0.14 -2.47
C VAL A 88 5.18 0.21 -2.33
N PHE A 89 5.66 1.34 -1.84
CA PHE A 89 7.07 1.55 -1.54
C PHE A 89 7.27 1.78 -0.04
N ALA A 90 8.18 1.04 0.56
CA ALA A 90 8.62 1.22 1.94
C ALA A 90 9.90 2.07 1.98
N ARG A 91 10.04 2.88 3.02
CA ARG A 91 11.29 3.57 3.35
C ARG A 91 11.45 3.69 4.85
N SER A 92 12.69 3.75 5.32
CA SER A 92 13.05 4.09 6.70
C SER A 92 14.12 5.20 6.71
N ASN A 93 14.50 5.67 7.89
CA ASN A 93 15.59 6.64 8.04
C ASN A 93 16.98 5.97 7.98
N GLN A 94 17.04 4.68 8.25
CA GLN A 94 18.26 3.89 8.19
C GLN A 94 18.51 3.41 6.76
N THR A 95 19.79 3.23 6.40
CA THR A 95 20.14 2.58 5.15
C THR A 95 19.67 1.13 5.17
N ASP A 96 18.90 0.74 4.16
CA ASP A 96 18.54 -0.65 3.92
C ASP A 96 19.66 -1.34 3.13
N ALA A 97 20.07 -2.53 3.57
CA ALA A 97 21.09 -3.33 2.90
C ALA A 97 20.56 -3.97 1.60
N GLN A 98 19.24 -4.09 1.44
CA GLN A 98 18.59 -4.71 0.29
C GLN A 98 17.50 -3.80 -0.31
N PRO A 99 17.83 -2.60 -0.81
CA PRO A 99 16.85 -1.59 -1.20
C PRO A 99 15.81 -2.05 -2.25
N ASP A 100 16.10 -3.10 -3.03
CA ASP A 100 15.20 -3.64 -4.05
C ASP A 100 13.98 -4.37 -3.47
N ASP A 101 14.01 -4.81 -2.21
CA ASP A 101 12.88 -5.48 -1.55
C ASP A 101 11.80 -4.52 -1.02
N ASN A 102 12.08 -3.21 -1.05
CA ASN A 102 11.19 -2.18 -0.54
C ASN A 102 10.01 -1.87 -1.48
N LEU A 103 9.96 -2.48 -2.67
CA LEU A 103 8.90 -2.30 -3.64
C LEU A 103 8.02 -3.55 -3.78
N ALA A 104 6.74 -3.41 -3.42
CA ALA A 104 5.72 -4.42 -3.68
C ALA A 104 4.73 -3.93 -4.74
N ARG A 105 4.22 -4.86 -5.57
CA ARG A 105 3.19 -4.60 -6.58
C ARG A 105 2.04 -5.58 -6.45
N ALA A 106 0.82 -5.06 -6.61
CA ALA A 106 -0.40 -5.86 -6.71
C ALA A 106 -1.13 -5.50 -8.00
N VAL A 107 -1.55 -6.51 -8.75
CA VAL A 107 -2.35 -6.37 -9.96
C VAL A 107 -3.66 -7.11 -9.76
N THR A 108 -4.78 -6.49 -10.18
CA THR A 108 -6.12 -7.09 -10.10
C THR A 108 -6.90 -6.74 -11.36
N ALA A 109 -7.65 -7.70 -11.90
CA ALA A 109 -8.54 -7.45 -13.02
C ALA A 109 -9.89 -6.90 -12.52
N ILE A 110 -10.46 -5.93 -13.24
CA ILE A 110 -11.82 -5.44 -12.99
C ILE A 110 -12.70 -5.88 -14.16
N LYS A 111 -13.66 -6.75 -13.90
CA LYS A 111 -14.61 -7.26 -14.90
C LYS A 111 -16.00 -6.68 -14.67
N ARG A 112 -16.75 -6.48 -15.77
CA ARG A 112 -18.15 -6.03 -15.72
C ARG A 112 -19.04 -7.09 -15.06
#